data_AF-B4JEY0-F1
#
_entry.id   AF-B4JEY0-F1
#
_cell.length_a   1.000
_cell.length_b   1.000
_cell.length_c   1.000
_cell.angle_alpha   90.00
_cell.angle_beta   90.00
_cell.angle_gamma   90.00
#
_symmetry.space_group_name_H-M   'P 1'
#
loop_
_entity.id
_entity.type
_entity.pdbx_description
1 polymer ?
#
loop_
_entity_poly.entity_id
_entity_poly.type
_entity_poly.pdbx_seq_one_letter_code
_entity_poly.pdbx_strand_id
1 'polypeptide(L)'
;MTEQFDTRRRLMAMFRNEMRMEKLENTIAKKSTKFHTNSAALMTTIDLQQRKFEKLNALITRRCEDINTRTAFTRAVREKLAEERQKNAEMQAQLEKANDERIEQMDCVRTLSDASNTFINPSALPARLKGVTVLREEGRWISLDYDGDDLKGLSTFWAQAHSGSASQKWQQLLSMDKAIMPTLNDKGNVNVSVSSIIEIDLTASPSHK
;
A
#
# COMPACT_ATOMS: atom_id res chain seq x y z
N MET A 1 59.72 84.75 70.79
CA MET A 1 58.26 84.44 70.82
C MET A 1 57.71 84.09 69.44
N THR A 2 58.12 84.76 68.36
CA THR A 2 57.64 84.49 66.98
C THR A 2 57.83 83.05 66.53
N GLU A 3 58.98 82.44 66.81
CA GLU A 3 59.28 81.04 66.46
C GLU A 3 58.39 80.01 67.17
N GLN A 4 58.06 80.23 68.45
CA GLN A 4 57.15 79.33 69.20
C GLN A 4 55.72 79.37 68.64
N PHE A 5 55.23 80.57 68.29
CA PHE A 5 53.91 80.72 67.65
C PHE A 5 53.87 80.08 66.27
N ASP A 6 54.93 80.24 65.48
CA ASP A 6 55.05 79.61 64.16
C ASP A 6 55.10 78.08 64.26
N THR A 7 55.88 77.56 65.22
CA THR A 7 55.97 76.12 65.51
C THR A 7 54.59 75.55 65.89
N ARG A 8 53.85 76.21 66.78
CA ARG A 8 52.49 75.79 67.18
C ARG A 8 51.52 75.81 66.00
N ARG A 9 51.56 76.85 65.16
CA ARG A 9 50.70 76.97 63.97
C ARG A 9 50.99 75.84 62.98
N ARG A 10 52.27 75.54 62.76
CA ARG A 10 52.72 74.41 61.92
C ARG A 10 52.27 73.07 62.46
N LEU A 11 52.41 72.82 63.77
CA LEU A 11 51.91 71.60 64.42
C LEU A 11 50.39 71.44 64.25
N MET A 12 49.61 72.48 64.48
CA MET A 12 48.16 72.45 64.31
C MET A 12 47.74 72.22 62.85
N ALA A 13 48.48 72.80 61.89
CA ALA A 13 48.27 72.54 60.47
C ALA A 13 48.58 71.08 60.10
N MET A 14 49.65 70.50 60.66
CA MET A 14 49.99 69.09 60.49
C MET A 14 48.90 68.18 61.06
N PHE A 15 48.47 68.40 62.32
CA PHE A 15 47.38 67.61 62.92
C PHE A 15 46.06 67.71 62.14
N ARG A 16 45.69 68.91 61.67
CA ARG A 16 44.49 69.08 60.84
C ARG A 16 44.62 68.33 59.51
N ASN A 17 45.81 68.34 58.90
CA ASN A 17 46.07 67.61 57.67
C ASN A 17 46.02 66.09 57.89
N GLU A 18 46.58 65.60 58.98
CA GLU A 18 46.53 64.19 59.38
C GLU A 18 45.09 63.71 59.58
N MET A 19 44.28 64.42 60.38
CA MET A 19 42.84 64.10 60.53
C MET A 19 42.08 64.13 59.20
N ARG A 20 42.44 65.02 58.28
CA ARG A 20 41.84 65.09 56.94
C ARG A 20 42.24 63.88 56.10
N MET A 21 43.53 63.50 56.13
CA MET A 21 44.04 62.32 55.44
C MET A 21 43.39 61.04 55.95
N GLU A 22 43.31 60.87 57.28
CA GLU A 22 42.65 59.72 57.90
C GLU A 22 41.17 59.62 57.48
N LYS A 23 40.44 60.74 57.39
CA LYS A 23 39.05 60.76 56.88
C LYS A 23 38.95 60.34 55.42
N LEU A 24 39.89 60.78 54.58
CA LEU A 24 39.94 60.39 53.17
C LEU A 24 40.27 58.91 53.01
N GLU A 25 41.26 58.42 53.76
CA GLU A 25 41.65 57.01 53.80
C GLU A 25 40.48 56.13 54.24
N ASN A 26 39.78 56.50 55.32
CA ASN A 26 38.57 55.81 55.77
C ASN A 26 37.46 55.81 54.72
N THR A 27 37.29 56.90 53.98
CA THR A 27 36.29 56.99 52.90
C THR A 27 36.66 56.09 51.73
N ILE A 28 37.94 56.07 51.34
CA ILE A 28 38.47 55.20 50.29
C ILE A 28 38.34 53.73 50.72
N ALA A 29 38.69 53.40 51.96
CA ALA A 29 38.55 52.05 52.51
C ALA A 29 37.09 51.57 52.44
N LYS A 30 36.12 52.37 52.88
CA LYS A 30 34.69 52.04 52.78
C LYS A 30 34.22 51.82 51.34
N LYS A 31 34.65 52.69 50.41
CA LYS A 31 34.33 52.54 48.97
C LYS A 31 34.97 51.28 48.40
N SER A 32 36.21 50.99 48.77
CA SER A 32 36.94 49.79 48.36
C SER A 32 36.24 48.51 48.85
N THR A 33 35.89 48.44 50.14
CA THR A 33 35.13 47.30 50.69
C THR A 33 33.82 47.09 49.94
N LYS A 34 33.03 48.15 49.73
CA LYS A 34 31.76 48.05 48.98
C LYS A 34 31.98 47.56 47.54
N PHE A 35 33.01 48.07 46.87
CA PHE A 35 33.37 47.62 45.53
C PHE A 35 33.74 46.14 45.51
N HIS A 36 34.58 45.67 46.42
CA HIS A 36 34.99 44.26 46.49
C HIS A 36 33.82 43.33 46.82
N THR A 37 32.94 43.70 47.74
CA THR A 37 31.73 42.92 48.06
C THR A 37 30.80 42.82 46.85
N ASN A 38 30.55 43.95 46.16
CA ASN A 38 29.71 43.95 44.96
C ASN A 38 30.34 43.13 43.82
N SER A 39 31.66 43.25 43.62
CA SER A 39 32.39 42.49 42.61
C SER A 39 32.32 40.98 42.89
N ALA A 40 32.51 40.56 44.14
CA ALA A 40 32.37 39.16 44.53
C ALA A 40 30.93 38.63 44.31
N ALA A 41 29.91 39.42 44.63
CA ALA A 41 28.51 39.06 44.37
C ALA A 41 28.19 38.94 42.87
N LEU A 42 28.75 39.82 42.04
CA LEU A 42 28.61 39.74 40.59
C LEU A 42 29.32 38.51 40.02
N MET A 43 30.55 38.22 40.45
CA MET A 43 31.30 37.05 39.99
C MET A 43 30.56 35.75 40.31
N THR A 44 30.05 35.60 41.54
CA THR A 44 29.25 34.42 41.91
C THR A 44 27.96 34.28 41.09
N THR A 45 27.34 35.39 40.72
CA THR A 45 26.15 35.41 39.84
C THR A 45 26.52 34.99 38.41
N ILE A 46 27.63 35.49 37.88
CA ILE A 46 28.15 35.14 36.55
C ILE A 46 28.46 33.64 36.50
N ASP A 47 29.15 33.09 37.50
CA ASP A 47 29.46 31.66 37.57
C ASP A 47 28.19 30.80 37.56
N LEU A 48 27.16 31.20 38.32
CA LEU A 48 25.88 30.50 38.34
C LEU A 48 25.16 30.56 36.98
N GLN A 49 25.18 31.73 36.34
CA GLN A 49 24.58 31.91 35.01
C GLN A 49 25.31 31.09 33.95
N GLN A 50 26.64 31.05 33.99
CA GLN A 50 27.45 30.24 33.09
C GLN A 50 27.11 28.75 33.22
N ARG A 51 27.03 28.22 34.44
CA ARG A 51 26.62 26.81 34.67
C ARG A 51 25.19 26.53 34.17
N LYS A 52 24.27 27.47 34.33
CA LYS A 52 22.89 27.34 33.79
C LYS A 52 22.91 27.32 32.26
N PHE A 53 23.70 28.20 31.64
CA PHE A 53 23.86 28.27 30.20
C PHE A 53 24.47 26.99 29.63
N GLU A 54 25.51 26.44 30.26
CA GLU A 54 26.12 25.16 29.89
C GLU A 54 25.11 24.01 29.93
N LYS A 55 24.29 23.93 30.99
CA LYS A 55 23.21 22.94 31.08
C LYS A 55 22.16 23.08 29.98
N LEU A 56 21.77 24.32 29.65
CA LEU A 56 20.82 24.58 28.56
C LEU A 56 21.41 24.20 27.21
N ASN A 57 22.68 24.51 26.95
CA ASN A 57 23.35 24.12 25.71
C ASN A 57 23.44 22.60 25.57
N ALA A 58 23.80 21.88 26.64
CA ALA A 58 23.81 20.41 26.62
C ALA A 58 22.41 19.84 26.31
N LEU A 59 21.35 20.44 26.86
CA LEU A 59 19.98 20.05 26.55
C LEU A 59 19.62 20.35 25.09
N ILE A 60 19.99 21.51 24.56
CA ILE A 60 19.75 21.89 23.16
C ILE A 60 20.43 20.90 22.23
N THR A 61 21.70 20.58 22.44
CA THR A 61 22.43 19.59 21.62
C THR A 61 21.72 18.24 21.61
N ARG A 62 21.34 17.72 22.79
CA ARG A 62 20.60 16.46 22.91
C ARG A 62 19.25 16.52 22.17
N ARG A 63 18.53 17.64 22.26
CA ARG A 63 17.26 17.82 21.55
C ARG A 63 17.43 17.90 20.03
N CYS A 64 18.49 18.54 19.56
CA CYS A 64 18.82 18.54 18.14
C CYS A 64 19.11 17.13 17.63
N GLU A 65 19.85 16.32 18.38
CA GLU A 65 20.10 14.90 18.06
C GLU A 65 18.79 14.09 18.04
N ASP A 66 17.93 14.25 19.05
CA ASP A 66 16.59 13.62 19.11
C ASP A 66 15.73 14.01 17.88
N ILE A 67 15.77 15.27 17.45
CA ILE A 67 15.02 15.74 16.28
C ILE A 67 15.58 15.15 14.99
N ASN A 68 16.91 15.12 14.84
CA ASN A 68 17.56 14.57 13.66
C ASN A 68 17.25 13.07 13.50
N THR A 69 17.33 12.30 14.58
CA THR A 69 17.00 10.86 14.59
C THR A 69 15.53 10.63 14.25
N ARG A 70 14.60 11.38 14.85
CA ARG A 70 13.16 11.29 14.54
C ARG A 70 12.84 11.68 13.10
N THR A 71 13.53 12.69 12.57
CA THR A 71 13.35 13.15 11.18
C THR A 71 13.84 12.09 10.19
N ALA A 72 15.01 11.49 10.45
CA ALA A 72 15.54 10.38 9.65
C ALA A 72 14.61 9.16 9.69
N PHE A 73 14.12 8.78 10.88
CA PHE A 73 13.15 7.70 11.03
C PHE A 73 11.84 7.98 10.27
N THR A 74 11.30 9.19 10.39
CA THR A 74 10.08 9.59 9.66
C THR A 74 10.27 9.50 8.15
N ARG A 75 11.44 9.88 7.64
CA ARG A 75 11.78 9.75 6.21
C ARG A 75 11.81 8.29 5.78
N ALA A 76 12.52 7.44 6.52
CA ALA A 76 12.62 6.01 6.22
C ALA A 76 11.25 5.30 6.23
N VAL A 77 10.37 5.64 7.18
CA VAL A 77 9.00 5.10 7.23
C VAL A 77 8.17 5.56 6.04
N ARG A 78 8.31 6.82 5.60
CA ARG A 78 7.60 7.34 4.42
C ARG A 78 8.07 6.67 3.13
N GLU A 79 9.37 6.46 2.98
CA GLU A 79 9.96 5.75 1.84
C GLU A 79 9.45 4.30 1.78
N LYS A 80 9.54 3.56 2.88
CA LYS A 80 9.02 2.19 2.97
C LYS A 80 7.51 2.10 2.70
N LEU A 81 6.73 3.08 3.19
CA LEU A 81 5.30 3.14 2.91
C LEU A 81 5.01 3.40 1.43
N ALA A 82 5.82 4.23 0.75
CA ALA A 82 5.68 4.47 -0.68
C ALA A 82 5.99 3.21 -1.50
N GLU A 83 7.07 2.50 -1.15
CA GLU A 83 7.43 1.22 -1.77
C GLU A 83 6.32 0.16 -1.62
N GLU A 84 5.80 -0.02 -0.40
CA GLU A 84 4.71 -0.97 -0.15
C GLU A 84 3.41 -0.58 -0.87
N ARG A 85 3.12 0.72 -1.00
CA ARG A 85 1.96 1.19 -1.78
C ARG A 85 2.12 0.87 -3.27
N GLN A 86 3.31 1.08 -3.82
CA GLN A 86 3.58 0.73 -5.21
C GLN A 86 3.45 -0.77 -5.45
N LYS A 87 4.08 -1.58 -4.60
CA LYS A 87 3.99 -3.05 -4.67
C LYS A 87 2.56 -3.56 -4.57
N ASN A 88 1.76 -2.99 -3.66
CA ASN A 88 0.35 -3.33 -3.54
C ASN A 88 -0.46 -2.94 -4.78
N ALA A 89 -0.18 -1.78 -5.39
CA ALA A 89 -0.83 -1.37 -6.63
C ALA A 89 -0.48 -2.31 -7.80
N GLU A 90 0.79 -2.71 -7.92
CA GLU A 90 1.24 -3.67 -8.94
C GLU A 90 0.58 -5.05 -8.75
N MET A 91 0.51 -5.54 -7.51
CA MET A 91 -0.15 -6.80 -7.20
C MET A 91 -1.67 -6.73 -7.48
N GLN A 92 -2.31 -5.62 -7.15
CA GLN A 92 -3.73 -5.41 -7.42
C GLN A 92 -4.00 -5.43 -8.94
N ALA A 93 -3.18 -4.73 -9.73
CA ALA A 93 -3.30 -4.75 -11.20
C ALA A 93 -3.06 -6.14 -11.80
N GLN A 94 -2.13 -6.92 -11.25
CA GLN A 94 -1.90 -8.30 -11.66
C GLN A 94 -3.10 -9.21 -11.33
N LEU A 95 -3.71 -9.04 -10.16
CA LEU A 95 -4.90 -9.78 -9.76
C LEU A 95 -6.11 -9.43 -10.61
N GLU A 96 -6.30 -8.15 -10.94
CA GLU A 96 -7.36 -7.70 -11.85
C GLU A 96 -7.20 -8.33 -13.23
N LYS A 97 -5.99 -8.26 -13.81
CA LYS A 97 -5.69 -8.88 -15.11
C LYS A 97 -5.91 -10.40 -15.09
N ALA A 98 -5.45 -11.09 -14.05
CA ALA A 98 -5.64 -12.54 -13.92
C ALA A 98 -7.13 -12.90 -13.74
N ASN A 99 -7.90 -12.05 -13.06
CA ASN A 99 -9.34 -12.25 -12.91
C ASN A 99 -10.09 -12.04 -14.25
N ASP A 100 -9.72 -11.02 -15.02
CA ASP A 100 -10.29 -10.76 -16.34
C ASP A 100 -9.97 -11.92 -17.31
N GLU A 101 -8.73 -12.39 -17.33
CA GLU A 101 -8.32 -13.57 -18.11
C GLU A 101 -9.11 -14.82 -17.68
N ARG A 102 -9.37 -15.00 -16.39
CA ARG A 102 -10.20 -16.10 -15.88
C ARG A 102 -11.65 -15.98 -16.33
N ILE A 103 -12.22 -14.78 -16.33
CA ILE A 103 -13.60 -14.53 -16.80
C ILE A 103 -13.69 -14.87 -18.29
N GLU A 104 -12.76 -14.39 -19.11
CA GLU A 104 -12.71 -14.68 -20.55
C GLU A 104 -12.62 -16.19 -20.83
N GLN A 105 -11.75 -16.90 -20.10
CA GLN A 105 -11.64 -18.35 -20.18
C GLN A 105 -12.95 -19.06 -19.80
N MET A 106 -13.61 -18.62 -18.73
CA MET A 106 -14.89 -19.20 -18.30
C MET A 106 -16.00 -18.97 -19.33
N ASP A 107 -16.03 -17.81 -19.97
CA ASP A 107 -17.00 -17.51 -21.04
C ASP A 107 -16.72 -18.33 -22.31
N CYS A 108 -15.44 -18.57 -22.64
CA CYS A 108 -15.06 -19.48 -23.72
C CYS A 108 -15.53 -20.91 -23.43
N VAL A 109 -15.29 -21.40 -22.21
CA VAL A 109 -15.73 -22.73 -21.78
C VAL A 109 -17.25 -22.85 -21.86
N ARG A 110 -18.00 -21.86 -21.37
CA ARG A 110 -19.47 -21.84 -21.45
C ARG A 110 -19.94 -21.88 -22.92
N THR A 111 -19.39 -21.03 -23.77
CA THR A 111 -19.74 -20.97 -25.19
C THR A 111 -19.47 -22.29 -25.90
N LEU A 112 -18.32 -22.91 -25.63
CA LEU A 112 -17.97 -24.22 -26.17
C LEU A 112 -18.91 -25.32 -25.64
N SER A 113 -19.23 -25.29 -24.35
CA SER A 113 -20.16 -26.24 -23.74
C SER A 113 -21.54 -26.17 -24.38
N ASP A 114 -22.05 -24.96 -24.60
CA ASP A 114 -23.37 -24.73 -25.21
C ASP A 114 -23.38 -25.14 -26.69
N ALA A 115 -22.37 -24.72 -27.47
CA ALA A 115 -22.28 -25.02 -28.90
C ALA A 115 -22.13 -26.52 -29.20
N SER A 116 -21.44 -27.25 -28.33
CA SER A 116 -21.15 -28.68 -28.51
C SER A 116 -22.06 -29.61 -27.71
N ASN A 117 -23.00 -29.07 -26.92
CA ASN A 117 -23.80 -29.83 -25.95
C ASN A 117 -22.92 -30.75 -25.07
N THR A 118 -21.78 -30.20 -24.63
CA THR A 118 -20.75 -30.91 -23.84
C THR A 118 -20.52 -30.18 -22.53
N PHE A 119 -20.80 -30.83 -21.41
CA PHE A 119 -20.41 -30.28 -20.11
C PHE A 119 -18.88 -30.36 -19.97
N ILE A 120 -18.22 -29.25 -19.67
CA ILE A 120 -16.78 -29.19 -19.41
C ILE A 120 -16.58 -28.84 -17.94
N ASN A 121 -15.71 -29.56 -17.24
CA ASN A 121 -15.33 -29.28 -15.86
C ASN A 121 -14.26 -28.17 -15.84
N PRO A 122 -14.60 -26.93 -15.43
CA PRO A 122 -13.64 -25.83 -15.42
C PRO A 122 -12.50 -26.04 -14.42
N SER A 123 -12.73 -26.78 -13.34
CA SER A 123 -11.71 -27.01 -12.28
C SER A 123 -10.57 -27.92 -12.72
N ALA A 124 -10.72 -28.65 -13.83
CA ALA A 124 -9.66 -29.48 -14.40
C ALA A 124 -8.74 -28.70 -15.37
N LEU A 125 -9.19 -27.55 -15.86
CA LEU A 125 -8.46 -26.71 -16.81
C LEU A 125 -7.34 -25.91 -16.11
N PRO A 126 -6.28 -25.50 -16.84
CA PRO A 126 -5.97 -25.90 -18.23
C PRO A 126 -5.25 -27.26 -18.30
N ALA A 127 -4.86 -27.83 -17.17
CA ALA A 127 -4.03 -29.03 -17.11
C ALA A 127 -4.69 -30.25 -17.79
N ARG A 128 -6.02 -30.38 -17.65
CA ARG A 128 -6.79 -31.47 -18.23
C ARG A 128 -8.13 -30.99 -18.75
N LEU A 129 -8.50 -31.50 -19.91
CA LEU A 129 -9.82 -31.33 -20.49
C LEU A 129 -10.71 -32.49 -20.03
N LYS A 130 -11.53 -32.23 -19.01
CA LYS A 130 -12.51 -33.19 -18.48
C LYS A 130 -13.93 -32.75 -18.77
N GLY A 131 -14.78 -33.66 -19.22
CA GLY A 131 -16.15 -33.32 -19.58
C GLY A 131 -16.99 -34.53 -19.99
N VAL A 132 -18.26 -34.27 -20.33
CA VAL A 132 -19.19 -35.28 -20.83
C VAL A 132 -20.12 -34.69 -21.88
N THR A 133 -20.25 -35.39 -23.01
CA THR A 133 -21.19 -35.05 -24.10
C THR A 133 -22.33 -36.06 -24.13
N VAL A 134 -23.53 -35.58 -24.46
CA VAL A 134 -24.71 -36.44 -24.67
C VAL A 134 -25.08 -36.48 -26.15
N LEU A 135 -25.04 -37.68 -26.74
CA LEU A 135 -25.58 -37.97 -28.07
C LEU A 135 -27.10 -38.19 -27.96
N ARG A 136 -27.90 -37.15 -28.21
CA ARG A 136 -29.36 -37.19 -28.04
C ARG A 136 -30.05 -38.26 -28.87
N GLU A 137 -29.57 -38.54 -30.07
CA GLU A 137 -30.17 -39.53 -30.98
C GLU A 137 -30.00 -40.97 -30.49
N GLU A 138 -28.92 -41.27 -29.76
CA GLU A 138 -28.61 -42.62 -29.27
C GLU A 138 -28.81 -42.77 -27.76
N GLY A 139 -29.04 -41.67 -27.03
CA GLY A 139 -29.09 -41.66 -25.56
C GLY A 139 -27.75 -42.02 -24.89
N ARG A 140 -26.64 -41.92 -25.62
CA ARG A 140 -25.30 -42.31 -25.16
C ARG A 140 -24.53 -41.13 -24.58
N TRP A 141 -23.78 -41.40 -23.52
CA TRP A 141 -22.89 -40.45 -22.86
C TRP A 141 -21.45 -40.77 -23.27
N ILE A 142 -20.72 -39.77 -23.78
CA ILE A 142 -19.31 -39.90 -24.12
C ILE A 142 -18.51 -39.05 -23.13
N SER A 143 -17.64 -39.70 -22.37
CA SER A 143 -16.71 -39.02 -21.46
C SER A 143 -15.51 -38.47 -22.20
N LEU A 144 -15.09 -37.27 -21.81
CA LEU A 144 -13.89 -36.56 -22.25
C LEU A 144 -12.93 -36.52 -21.04
N ASP A 145 -11.75 -37.12 -21.15
CA ASP A 145 -10.68 -36.98 -20.15
C ASP A 145 -9.33 -37.06 -20.87
N TYR A 146 -8.85 -35.90 -21.29
CA TYR A 146 -7.60 -35.75 -22.02
C TYR A 146 -6.68 -34.77 -21.30
N ASP A 147 -5.37 -34.94 -21.49
CA ASP A 147 -4.41 -33.92 -21.06
C ASP A 147 -4.62 -32.64 -21.88
N GLY A 148 -4.35 -31.47 -21.30
CA GLY A 148 -4.62 -30.17 -21.94
C GLY A 148 -3.95 -29.99 -23.32
N ASP A 149 -2.83 -30.68 -23.54
CA ASP A 149 -2.05 -30.62 -24.78
C ASP A 149 -2.33 -31.78 -25.75
N ASP A 150 -3.22 -32.73 -25.42
CA ASP A 150 -3.50 -33.90 -26.27
C ASP A 150 -4.47 -33.57 -27.41
N LEU A 151 -3.96 -32.86 -28.42
CA LEU A 151 -4.71 -32.51 -29.63
C LEU A 151 -5.19 -33.74 -30.41
N LYS A 152 -4.44 -34.85 -30.37
CA LYS A 152 -4.81 -36.09 -31.06
C LYS A 152 -6.01 -36.76 -30.39
N GLY A 153 -5.97 -36.89 -29.07
CA GLY A 153 -7.09 -37.38 -28.28
C GLY A 153 -8.35 -36.56 -28.51
N LEU A 154 -8.22 -35.23 -28.49
CA LEU A 154 -9.33 -34.31 -28.75
C LEU A 154 -9.92 -34.49 -30.16
N SER A 155 -9.10 -34.57 -31.21
CA SER A 155 -9.60 -34.81 -32.58
C SER A 155 -10.38 -36.13 -32.72
N THR A 156 -9.91 -37.18 -32.03
CA THR A 156 -10.56 -38.49 -32.03
C THR A 156 -11.91 -38.44 -31.32
N PHE A 157 -11.97 -37.74 -30.18
CA PHE A 157 -13.21 -37.49 -29.47
C PHE A 157 -14.23 -36.71 -30.32
N TRP A 158 -13.80 -35.64 -31.01
CA TRP A 158 -14.69 -34.87 -31.88
C TRP A 158 -15.25 -35.74 -33.02
N ALA A 159 -14.40 -36.55 -33.65
CA ALA A 159 -14.83 -37.50 -34.65
C ALA A 159 -15.88 -38.48 -34.08
N GLN A 160 -15.67 -38.99 -32.87
CA GLN A 160 -16.63 -39.88 -32.20
C GLN A 160 -17.95 -39.17 -31.86
N ALA A 161 -17.90 -37.99 -31.23
CA ALA A 161 -19.07 -37.22 -30.82
C ALA A 161 -19.90 -36.70 -32.01
N HIS A 162 -19.30 -36.54 -33.19
CA HIS A 162 -19.96 -36.04 -34.41
C HIS A 162 -20.03 -37.07 -35.54
N SER A 163 -19.64 -38.33 -35.27
CA SER A 163 -19.73 -39.43 -36.23
C SER A 163 -21.17 -39.78 -36.63
N GLY A 164 -22.16 -39.29 -35.88
CA GLY A 164 -23.59 -39.50 -36.12
C GLY A 164 -24.21 -38.62 -37.21
N SER A 165 -25.53 -38.76 -37.37
CA SER A 165 -26.35 -38.21 -38.47
C SER A 165 -26.23 -36.70 -38.73
N ALA A 166 -25.63 -35.93 -37.83
CA ALA A 166 -25.33 -34.52 -38.05
C ALA A 166 -24.48 -34.28 -39.30
N SER A 167 -23.49 -35.14 -39.57
CA SER A 167 -22.69 -35.08 -40.81
C SER A 167 -23.55 -35.31 -42.06
N GLN A 168 -24.50 -36.26 -42.00
CA GLN A 168 -25.46 -36.51 -43.07
C GLN A 168 -26.48 -35.38 -43.23
N LYS A 169 -26.95 -34.76 -42.14
CA LYS A 169 -27.85 -33.59 -42.17
C LYS A 169 -27.15 -32.36 -42.73
N TRP A 170 -25.87 -32.14 -42.39
CA TRP A 170 -25.03 -31.10 -43.01
C TRP A 170 -24.80 -31.36 -44.50
N GLN A 171 -24.49 -32.60 -44.87
CA GLN A 171 -24.42 -32.99 -46.28
C GLN A 171 -25.75 -32.81 -47.00
N GLN A 172 -26.89 -33.13 -46.39
CA GLN A 172 -28.21 -32.87 -46.93
C GLN A 172 -28.49 -31.37 -47.09
N LEU A 173 -28.08 -30.53 -46.14
CA LEU A 173 -28.21 -29.07 -46.24
C LEU A 173 -27.31 -28.47 -47.33
N LEU A 174 -26.08 -28.97 -47.49
CA LEU A 174 -25.17 -28.55 -48.57
C LEU A 174 -25.62 -29.08 -49.94
N SER A 175 -26.29 -30.24 -49.96
CA SER A 175 -26.89 -30.84 -51.16
C SER A 175 -28.29 -30.29 -51.45
N MET A 176 -28.90 -29.60 -50.48
CA MET A 176 -30.10 -28.79 -50.69
C MET A 176 -29.69 -27.61 -51.54
N ASP A 177 -29.87 -27.82 -52.83
CA ASP A 177 -29.61 -26.91 -53.92
C ASP A 177 -30.12 -25.49 -53.62
N LYS A 178 -29.34 -24.49 -54.06
CA LYS A 178 -29.71 -23.07 -54.06
C LYS A 178 -31.04 -22.79 -54.79
N ALA A 179 -31.55 -23.78 -55.53
CA ALA A 179 -32.84 -23.75 -56.20
C ALA A 179 -34.06 -23.72 -55.25
N ILE A 180 -33.91 -24.05 -53.96
CA ILE A 180 -35.01 -24.02 -52.98
C ILE A 180 -34.65 -23.14 -51.77
N MET A 181 -34.05 -21.97 -52.01
CA MET A 181 -34.27 -20.85 -51.09
C MET A 181 -35.66 -20.31 -51.42
N PRO A 182 -36.70 -20.47 -50.58
CA PRO A 182 -37.97 -19.84 -50.83
C PRO A 182 -37.72 -18.35 -50.90
N THR A 183 -37.94 -17.78 -52.09
CA THR A 183 -38.08 -16.35 -52.27
C THR A 183 -39.04 -15.88 -51.18
N LEU A 184 -38.55 -14.93 -50.38
CA LEU A 184 -39.28 -14.29 -49.30
C LEU A 184 -40.43 -13.46 -49.91
N ASN A 185 -41.46 -14.16 -50.36
CA ASN A 185 -42.67 -13.61 -50.94
C ASN A 185 -43.76 -14.68 -50.81
N ASP A 186 -44.13 -15.00 -49.57
CA ASP A 186 -45.52 -14.81 -49.19
C ASP A 186 -45.72 -14.91 -47.69
N LYS A 187 -46.56 -14.01 -47.20
CA LYS A 187 -47.03 -13.90 -45.83
C LYS A 187 -47.64 -15.22 -45.36
N GLY A 188 -46.98 -15.90 -44.43
CA GLY A 188 -47.53 -17.03 -43.69
C GLY A 188 -46.94 -17.05 -42.29
N ASN A 189 -47.80 -16.93 -41.28
CA ASN A 189 -47.48 -16.58 -39.90
C ASN A 189 -46.38 -17.42 -39.21
N VAL A 190 -45.53 -16.67 -38.51
CA VAL A 190 -44.65 -17.07 -37.40
C VAL A 190 -45.44 -17.83 -36.33
N ASN A 191 -45.14 -19.11 -36.11
CA ASN A 191 -45.14 -19.75 -34.79
C ASN A 191 -44.62 -21.20 -34.91
N VAL A 192 -43.30 -21.38 -34.94
CA VAL A 192 -42.73 -22.65 -34.49
C VAL A 192 -41.93 -22.32 -33.24
N SER A 193 -42.60 -22.64 -32.15
CA SER A 193 -42.31 -22.28 -30.77
C SER A 193 -40.91 -22.65 -30.35
N VAL A 194 -40.11 -21.63 -30.05
CA VAL A 194 -38.94 -21.75 -29.17
C VAL A 194 -39.48 -21.98 -27.76
N SER A 195 -39.70 -23.22 -27.31
CA SER A 195 -39.88 -23.52 -25.88
C SER A 195 -39.77 -25.02 -25.56
N SER A 196 -38.59 -25.46 -25.14
CA SER A 196 -38.44 -26.43 -24.04
C SER A 196 -37.00 -26.40 -23.58
N ILE A 197 -36.69 -25.47 -22.69
CA ILE A 197 -35.53 -25.55 -21.81
C ILE A 197 -35.98 -26.47 -20.68
N ILE A 198 -35.38 -27.65 -20.60
CA ILE A 198 -35.58 -28.58 -19.49
C ILE A 198 -34.51 -28.22 -18.44
N GLU A 199 -34.92 -27.60 -17.34
CA GLU A 199 -34.09 -27.48 -16.15
C GLU A 199 -34.05 -28.83 -15.43
N ILE A 200 -32.85 -29.36 -15.22
CA ILE A 200 -32.61 -30.55 -14.42
C ILE A 200 -31.98 -30.06 -13.10
N ASP A 201 -32.74 -30.12 -12.00
CA ASP A 201 -32.23 -29.86 -10.67
C ASP A 201 -31.47 -31.10 -10.16
N LEU A 202 -30.16 -30.94 -9.96
CA LEU A 202 -29.25 -32.01 -9.51
C LEU A 202 -29.13 -32.10 -7.98
N THR A 203 -29.95 -31.36 -7.22
CA THR A 203 -29.93 -31.43 -5.74
C THR A 203 -30.92 -32.43 -5.14
N ALA A 204 -31.75 -33.08 -5.95
CA ALA A 204 -32.66 -34.12 -5.49
C ALA A 204 -31.91 -35.45 -5.25
N SER A 205 -31.56 -35.72 -3.98
CA SER A 205 -30.99 -37.00 -3.56
C SER A 205 -31.92 -38.17 -3.92
N PRO A 206 -31.43 -39.22 -4.60
CA PRO A 206 -32.25 -40.37 -4.99
C PRO A 206 -32.72 -41.13 -3.75
N SER A 207 -34.03 -41.30 -3.63
CA SER A 207 -34.65 -42.02 -2.52
C SER A 207 -34.29 -43.50 -2.58
N HIS A 208 -33.45 -43.97 -1.64
CA HIS A 208 -33.13 -45.37 -1.45
C HIS A 208 -34.38 -46.19 -1.11
N LYS A 209 -34.65 -47.23 -1.91
CA LYS A 209 -35.30 -48.48 -1.50
C LYS A 209 -34.70 -49.64 -2.26
#